data_AF-J7G5N3-F1
#
_entry.id   AF-J7G5N3-F1
#
_cell.length_a   1.000
_cell.length_b   1.000
_cell.length_c   1.000
_cell.angle_alpha   90.00
_cell.angle_beta   90.00
_cell.angle_gamma   90.00
#
_symmetry.space_group_name_H-M   'P 1'
#
loop_
_entity.id
_entity.type
_entity.pdbx_description
1 polymer ?
#
loop_
_entity_poly.entity_id
_entity_poly.type
_entity_poly.pdbx_seq_one_letter_code
_entity_poly.pdbx_strand_id
1 'polypeptide(L)' 'MKIEKEMSLECTINLHKRLDGMKFKKRTTFCINEIKKFAQKIMGTETVRIDTNLNTSIWRNGPKHSPIRIRVRLSK' A
#
# COMPACT_ATOMS: atom_id res chain seq x y z
N MET A 1 -14.88 26.29 3.12
CA MET A 1 -15.34 25.31 4.13
C MET A 1 -14.64 23.97 3.87
N LYS A 2 -13.68 23.58 4.72
CA LYS A 2 -13.16 22.20 4.70
C LYS A 2 -14.23 21.34 5.34
N ILE A 3 -14.96 20.59 4.52
CA ILE A 3 -15.83 19.52 5.00
C ILE A 3 -14.87 18.42 5.45
N GLU A 4 -14.74 18.21 6.77
CA GLU A 4 -14.06 17.03 7.32
C GLU A 4 -14.91 15.81 7.00
N LYS A 5 -14.68 15.24 5.82
CA LYS A 5 -15.33 14.01 5.41
C LYS A 5 -14.49 12.87 5.95
N GLU A 6 -14.87 12.37 7.13
CA GLU A 6 -14.36 11.08 7.63
C GLU A 6 -14.67 10.01 6.59
N MET A 7 -13.63 9.39 6.04
CA MET A 7 -13.77 8.32 5.07
C MET A 7 -13.02 7.09 5.54
N SER A 8 -13.77 6.01 5.78
CA SER A 8 -13.24 4.67 6.03
C SER A 8 -13.53 3.79 4.81
N LEU A 9 -12.49 3.30 4.14
CA LEU A 9 -12.62 2.38 3.00
C LEU A 9 -11.82 1.10 3.27
N GLU A 10 -12.45 -0.06 3.08
CA GLU A 10 -11.72 -1.31 2.94
C GLU A 10 -11.53 -1.64 1.47
N CYS A 11 -10.29 -1.87 1.05
CA CYS A 11 -9.96 -2.14 -0.34
C CYS A 11 -8.94 -3.28 -0.46
N THR A 12 -9.02 -4.03 -1.56
CA THR A 12 -8.00 -5.02 -1.91
C THR A 12 -7.09 -4.47 -2.99
N ILE A 13 -5.78 -4.46 -2.71
CA ILE A 13 -4.74 -4.04 -3.66
C ILE A 13 -4.21 -5.28 -4.35
N ASN A 14 -4.31 -5.32 -5.67
CA ASN A 14 -3.61 -6.32 -6.48
C ASN A 14 -2.16 -5.85 -6.72
N LEU A 15 -1.23 -6.43 -5.98
CA LEU A 15 0.19 -6.10 -6.04
C LEU A 15 0.90 -6.84 -7.17
N HIS A 16 0.43 -8.02 -7.55
CA HIS A 16 1.04 -8.80 -8.64
C HIS A 16 1.12 -7.99 -9.94
N LYS A 17 0.01 -7.41 -10.38
CA LYS A 17 -0.04 -6.59 -11.61
C LYS A 17 0.77 -5.30 -11.50
N ARG A 18 0.91 -4.75 -10.29
CA ARG A 18 1.63 -3.48 -10.07
C ARG A 18 3.14 -3.67 -9.90
N LEU A 19 3.56 -4.87 -9.51
CA LEU A 19 4.96 -5.25 -9.31
C LEU A 19 5.51 -6.04 -10.50
N ASP A 20 4.77 -6.12 -11.61
CA ASP A 20 5.20 -6.81 -12.80
C ASP A 20 6.44 -6.13 -13.43
N GLY A 21 7.38 -6.92 -13.95
CA GLY A 21 8.63 -6.42 -14.53
C GLY A 21 9.67 -5.83 -13.55
N MET A 22 9.38 -5.75 -12.24
CA MET A 22 10.34 -5.19 -11.28
C MET A 22 11.38 -6.20 -10.76
N LYS A 23 12.61 -5.71 -10.57
CA LYS A 23 13.74 -6.50 -10.05
C LYS A 23 13.42 -7.08 -8.67
N PHE A 24 13.56 -8.40 -8.55
CA PHE A 24 13.24 -9.13 -7.31
C PHE A 24 13.95 -8.60 -6.07
N LYS A 25 15.23 -8.20 -6.16
CA LYS A 25 16.02 -7.75 -4.99
C LYS A 25 15.38 -6.61 -4.19
N LYS A 26 14.54 -5.77 -4.82
CA LYS A 26 13.90 -4.61 -4.18
C LYS A 26 12.36 -4.67 -4.24
N ARG A 27 11.77 -5.84 -4.53
CA ARG A 27 10.33 -5.98 -4.80
C ARG A 27 9.47 -5.51 -3.64
N THR A 28 9.86 -5.82 -2.41
CA THR A 28 9.13 -5.43 -1.19
C THR A 28 9.18 -3.91 -0.95
N THR A 29 10.31 -3.26 -1.19
CA THR A 29 10.42 -1.79 -1.13
C THR A 29 9.52 -1.13 -2.16
N PHE A 30 9.50 -1.65 -3.39
CA PHE A 30 8.61 -1.14 -4.43
C PHE A 30 7.13 -1.38 -4.09
N CYS A 31 6.78 -2.51 -3.49
CA CYS A 31 5.43 -2.79 -3.00
C CYS A 31 4.94 -1.72 -2.04
N ILE A 32 5.78 -1.32 -1.08
CA ILE A 32 5.42 -0.29 -0.11
C ILE A 32 5.18 1.06 -0.80
N ASN A 33 6.04 1.45 -1.73
CA ASN A 33 5.87 2.68 -2.50
C ASN A 33 4.58 2.67 -3.33
N GLU A 34 4.24 1.51 -3.88
CA GLU A 34 3.06 1.35 -4.69
C GLU A 34 1.75 1.38 -3.88
N ILE A 35 1.77 0.83 -2.66
CA ILE A 35 0.67 0.97 -1.70
C ILE A 35 0.48 2.44 -1.33
N LYS A 36 1.56 3.21 -1.12
CA LYS A 36 1.46 4.66 -0.86
C LYS A 36 0.83 5.39 -2.03
N LYS A 37 1.30 5.16 -3.26
CA LYS A 37 0.73 5.76 -4.47
C LYS A 37 -0.76 5.43 -4.63
N PHE A 38 -1.14 4.20 -4.33
CA PHE A 38 -2.54 3.78 -4.38
C PHE A 38 -3.39 4.54 -3.36
N ALA A 39 -2.92 4.64 -2.12
CA ALA A 39 -3.61 5.39 -1.07
C ALA A 39 -3.72 6.90 -1.40
N GLN A 40 -2.65 7.51 -1.90
CA GLN A 40 -2.64 8.91 -2.35
C GLN A 40 -3.68 9.14 -3.45
N LYS A 41 -3.77 8.24 -4.43
CA LYS A 41 -4.74 8.33 -5.53
C LYS A 41 -6.20 8.24 -5.06
N ILE A 42 -6.50 7.37 -4.10
CA ILE A 42 -7.87 7.18 -3.59
C ILE A 42 -8.29 8.32 -2.67
N MET A 43 -7.42 8.72 -1.75
CA MET A 43 -7.77 9.67 -0.69
C MET A 43 -7.52 11.13 -1.07
N GLY A 44 -6.77 11.37 -2.16
CA GLY A 44 -6.38 12.72 -2.60
C GLY A 44 -5.52 13.44 -1.57
N THR A 45 -4.73 12.70 -0.79
CA THR A 45 -3.85 13.23 0.26
C THR A 45 -2.40 13.12 -0.17
N GLU A 46 -1.61 14.16 0.08
CA GLU A 46 -0.17 14.15 -0.26
C GLU A 46 0.63 13.23 0.66
N THR A 47 0.35 13.26 1.96
CA THR A 47 1.08 12.49 2.96
C THR A 47 0.28 11.25 3.37
N VAL A 48 0.91 10.07 3.29
CA VAL A 48 0.32 8.79 3.69
C VAL A 48 1.24 8.11 4.70
N ARG A 49 0.68 7.81 5.87
CA ARG A 49 1.32 6.99 6.91
C ARG A 49 0.88 5.54 6.76
N ILE A 50 1.82 4.62 6.86
CA ILE A 50 1.58 3.17 6.82
C ILE A 50 1.66 2.67 8.26
N ASP A 51 0.69 1.86 8.67
CA ASP A 51 0.75 1.20 9.98
C ASP A 51 1.92 0.22 10.06
N THR A 52 2.51 0.13 11.26
CA THR A 52 3.59 -0.78 11.59
C THR A 52 3.21 -2.24 11.31
N ASN A 53 1.99 -2.67 11.62
CA ASN A 53 1.52 -4.03 11.37
C ASN A 53 1.48 -4.36 9.87
N LEU A 54 0.98 -3.42 9.07
CA LEU A 54 0.95 -3.57 7.62
C LEU A 54 2.38 -3.67 7.07
N ASN A 55 3.30 -2.83 7.54
CA ASN A 55 4.70 -2.90 7.13
C ASN A 55 5.34 -4.24 7.49
N THR A 56 5.17 -4.73 8.72
CA THR A 56 5.68 -6.03 9.17
C THR A 56 5.10 -7.17 8.33
N SER A 57 3.80 -7.13 8.01
CA SER A 57 3.18 -8.15 7.16
C SER A 57 3.76 -8.20 5.74
N ILE A 58 4.11 -7.05 5.18
CA ILE A 58 4.72 -6.93 3.85
C ILE A 58 6.16 -7.46 3.88
N TRP A 59 6.92 -7.19 4.95
CA TRP A 59 8.30 -7.63 5.11
C TRP A 59 8.48 -9.07 5.60
N ARG A 60 7.42 -9.75 6.06
CA ARG A 60 7.47 -11.11 6.61
C ARG A 60 8.17 -12.13 5.70
N ASN A 61 8.02 -11.98 4.38
CA ASN A 61 8.58 -12.92 3.39
C ASN A 61 9.94 -12.46 2.83
N GLY A 62 10.52 -11.39 3.38
CA GLY A 62 11.80 -10.83 3.00
C GLY A 62 11.76 -9.84 1.82
N PRO A 63 12.93 -9.41 1.31
CA PRO A 63 13.03 -8.33 0.33
C PRO A 63 12.61 -8.73 -1.10
N LYS A 64 12.62 -10.03 -1.40
CA LYS A 64 12.31 -10.57 -2.73
C LYS A 64 10.83 -10.90 -2.93
N HIS A 65 10.14 -11.23 -1.84
CA HIS A 65 8.81 -11.79 -1.90
C HIS A 65 7.83 -10.84 -1.23
N SER A 66 6.85 -10.40 -2.01
CA SER A 66 5.79 -9.48 -1.57
C SER A 66 4.45 -10.19 -1.75
N PRO A 67 3.46 -9.92 -0.89
CA PRO A 67 2.11 -10.45 -1.06
C PRO A 67 1.55 -10.17 -2.45
N ILE A 68 0.87 -11.15 -3.06
CA ILE A 68 0.25 -11.01 -4.39
C ILE A 68 -0.95 -10.06 -4.32
N ARG A 69 -1.73 -10.16 -3.24
CA ARG A 69 -2.88 -9.29 -2.94
C ARG A 69 -2.86 -8.98 -1.45
N ILE A 70 -3.28 -7.77 -1.09
CA ILE A 70 -3.37 -7.37 0.31
C ILE A 70 -4.66 -6.58 0.53
N ARG A 71 -5.39 -6.87 1.61
CA ARG A 71 -6.58 -6.11 2.00
C ARG A 71 -6.15 -5.06 3.01
N VAL A 72 -6.49 -3.81 2.75
CA VAL A 72 -6.06 -2.65 3.53
C VAL A 72 -7.28 -1.81 3.86
N ARG A 73 -7.32 -1.34 5.10
CA ARG A 73 -8.24 -0.31 5.54
C ARG A 73 -7.56 1.04 5.40
N LEU A 74 -8.17 1.94 4.64
CA LEU A 74 -7.75 3.32 4.51
C LEU A 74 -8.70 4.18 5.34
N SER A 75 -8.13 5.06 6.15
CA SER A 75 -8.85 6.05 6.94
C SER A 75 -8.27 7.42 6.63
N LYS A 76 -9.13 8.39 6.35
CA LYS A 76 -8.79 9.81 6.16
C LYS A 76 -9.32 10.62 7.33
#